data_AF-A0AAX2IHG1-F1
#
_entry.id   AF-A0AAX2IHG1-F1
#
_cell.length_a   1.000
_cell.length_b   1.000
_cell.length_c   1.000
_cell.angle_alpha   90.00
_cell.angle_beta   90.00
_cell.angle_gamma   90.00
#
_symmetry.space_group_name_H-M   'P 1'
#
loop_
_entity.id
_entity.type
_entity.pdbx_description
1 polymer ?
#
loop_
_entity_poly.entity_id
_entity_poly.type
_entity_poly.pdbx_seq_one_letter_code
_entity_poly.pdbx_strand_id
1 'polypeptide(L)' 'MESFYPFIEVVFQIQDNQHYHVPITLSPFGYSTYRGS' A
#
# COMPACT_ATOMS: atom_id res chain seq x y z
N MET A 1 -3.28 9.85 18.33
CA MET A 1 -4.12 8.98 17.49
C MET A 1 -3.46 7.62 17.46
N GLU A 2 -4.16 6.59 17.89
CA GLU A 2 -3.70 5.20 17.76
C GLU A 2 -4.15 4.65 16.41
N SER A 3 -3.28 3.89 15.77
CA SER A 3 -3.58 3.11 14.57
C SER A 3 -4.05 1.73 15.00
N PHE A 4 -5.04 1.17 14.32
CA PHE A 4 -5.43 -0.24 14.48
C PHE A 4 -4.32 -1.19 13.99
N TYR A 5 -3.43 -0.69 13.13
CA TYR A 5 -2.36 -1.47 12.52
C TYR A 5 -1.03 -1.18 13.21
N PRO A 6 -0.36 -2.19 13.80
CA PRO A 6 1.00 -2.04 14.32
C PRO A 6 2.03 -1.86 13.19
N PHE A 7 1.76 -2.43 12.01
CA PHE A 7 2.48 -2.22 10.76
C PHE A 7 1.58 -2.63 9.58
N ILE A 8 1.93 -2.20 8.36
CA ILE A 8 1.25 -2.58 7.11
C ILE A 8 2.31 -3.05 6.12
N GLU A 9 2.14 -4.24 5.57
CA GLU A 9 2.97 -4.78 4.48
C GLU A 9 2.18 -4.76 3.17
N VAL A 10 2.80 -4.28 2.10
CA VAL A 10 2.23 -4.30 0.75
C VAL A 10 3.09 -5.21 -0.12
N VAL A 11 2.56 -6.40 -0.39
CA VAL A 11 3.25 -7.43 -1.17
C VAL A 11 2.70 -7.43 -2.60
N PHE A 12 3.58 -7.26 -3.58
CA PHE A 12 3.23 -7.29 -5.01
C PHE A 12 4.35 -7.90 -5.84
N GLN A 13 4.02 -8.36 -7.04
CA GLN A 13 4.97 -8.96 -7.97
C GLN A 13 5.48 -7.93 -8.97
N ILE A 14 6.78 -7.97 -9.26
CA ILE A 14 7.39 -7.28 -10.40
C ILE A 14 7.42 -8.27 -11.57
N GLN A 15 6.72 -7.96 -12.65
CA GLN A 15 6.60 -8.84 -13.81
C GLN A 15 7.39 -8.33 -15.02
N ASP A 16 7.76 -7.05 -15.02
CA ASP A 16 8.44 -6.38 -16.13
C ASP A 16 9.29 -5.18 -15.63
N ASN A 17 9.90 -4.48 -16.58
CA ASN A 17 10.73 -3.30 -16.32
C ASN A 17 9.95 -1.97 -16.27
N GLN A 18 8.63 -1.99 -16.07
CA GLN A 18 7.83 -0.77 -15.94
C GLN A 18 8.06 -0.08 -14.60
N HIS A 19 7.60 1.17 -14.48
CA HIS A 19 7.51 1.85 -13.20
C HIS A 19 6.34 1.27 -12.38
N TYR A 20 6.57 1.01 -11.09
CA TYR A 20 5.56 0.48 -10.17
C TYR A 20 5.27 1.55 -9.11
N HIS A 21 4.18 2.29 -9.30
CA HIS A 21 3.68 3.21 -8.29
C HIS A 21 2.63 2.48 -7.43
N VAL A 22 2.91 2.27 -6.14
CA VAL A 22 2.03 1.53 -5.22
C VAL A 22 1.71 2.38 -3.98
N PRO A 23 0.78 3.35 -4.09
CA PRO A 23 0.42 4.24 -3.00
C PRO A 23 -0.47 3.58 -1.95
N ILE A 24 -0.38 4.08 -0.71
CA ILE A 24 -1.27 3.74 0.41
C ILE A 24 -2.11 4.96 0.77
N THR A 25 -3.43 4.78 0.89
CA THR A 25 -4.32 5.71 1.59
C THR A 25 -4.57 5.17 2.99
N LEU A 26 -4.25 5.95 4.03
CA LEU A 26 -4.30 5.51 5.42
C LEU A 26 -5.25 6.35 6.27
N SER A 27 -6.05 5.67 7.07
CA SER A 27 -6.81 6.21 8.19
C SER A 27 -6.54 5.37 9.45
N PRO A 28 -6.91 5.82 10.66
CA PRO A 28 -6.62 5.08 11.88
C PRO A 28 -7.18 3.65 11.93
N PHE A 29 -8.26 3.35 11.18
CA PHE A 29 -8.96 2.05 11.21
C PHE A 29 -9.18 1.42 9.83
N GLY A 30 -8.50 1.93 8.81
CA GLY A 30 -8.65 1.44 7.44
C GLY A 30 -7.50 1.92 6.57
N TYR A 31 -7.02 1.06 5.69
CA TYR A 31 -6.11 1.46 4.61
C TYR A 31 -6.52 0.81 3.29
N SER A 32 -6.12 1.44 2.20
CA SER A 32 -6.25 0.90 0.85
C SER A 32 -4.92 1.08 0.11
N THR A 33 -4.59 0.13 -0.77
CA THR A 33 -3.42 0.19 -1.64
C THR A 33 -3.79 -0.31 -3.03
N TYR A 34 -3.11 0.17 -4.07
CA TYR A 34 -3.36 -0.24 -5.46
C TYR A 34 -2.11 -0.03 -6.33
N ARG A 35 -2.07 -0.63 -7.52
CA ARG A 35 -1.07 -0.27 -8.55
C ARG A 35 -1.58 0.94 -9.33
N GLY A 36 -0.92 2.08 -9.16
CA GLY A 36 -1.11 3.26 -9.98
C GLY A 36 -0.40 3.15 -11.34
N SER A 37 -0.80 4.02 -12.26
CA SER A 37 -0.15 4.23 -13.57
C SER A 37 1.13 5.04 -13.45
#